data_AF-A0A9W8XVX5-F1
#
_entry.id   AF-A0A9W8XVX5-F1
#
_cell.length_a   1.000
_cell.length_b   1.000
_cell.length_c   1.000
_cell.angle_alpha   90.00
_cell.angle_beta   90.00
_cell.angle_gamma   90.00
#
_symmetry.space_group_name_H-M   'P 1'
#
loop_
_entity.id
_entity.type
_entity.pdbx_description
1 polymer ?
#
loop_
_entity_poly.entity_id
_entity_poly.type
_entity_poly.pdbx_seq_one_letter_code
_entity_poly.pdbx_strand_id
1 'polypeptide(L)'
;MVQGVCGVSAAFISSVAYGPIGSIAFAIGSSVGWIAAAIYGWRTSVAHSLIAFDNYPKLMLMHMIRSFRLMGLERVKLDSPEEVARFRSRLVNEIMYKSMLVGAYETAAPLIDEIEARREAKVIAELAGEEE
;
A
#
# COMPACT_ATOMS: atom_id res chain seq x y z
N MET A 1 12.22 1.55 -9.26
CA MET A 1 12.18 2.83 -10.01
C MET A 1 13.08 2.84 -11.26
N VAL A 2 14.23 2.15 -11.26
CA VAL A 2 15.21 2.15 -12.38
C VAL A 2 14.69 1.51 -13.68
N GLN A 3 13.84 0.47 -13.62
CA GLN A 3 13.39 -0.24 -14.83
C GLN A 3 12.45 0.56 -15.73
N GLY A 4 11.61 1.44 -15.16
CA GLY A 4 10.66 2.25 -15.94
C GLY A 4 11.35 3.36 -16.75
N VAL A 5 12.38 3.98 -16.17
CA VAL A 5 13.14 5.06 -16.83
C VAL A 5 13.90 4.52 -18.04
N CYS A 6 14.56 3.35 -17.92
CA CYS A 6 15.30 2.75 -19.04
C CYS A 6 14.38 2.38 -20.23
N GLY A 7 13.18 1.87 -19.96
CA GLY A 7 12.21 1.53 -21.01
C GLY A 7 11.68 2.76 -21.76
N VAL A 8 11.42 3.85 -21.03
CA VAL A 8 10.94 5.10 -21.63
C VAL A 8 12.03 5.74 -22.50
N SER A 9 13.28 5.75 -22.04
CA SER A 9 14.41 6.30 -22.79
C SER A 9 14.72 5.50 -24.07
N ALA A 10 14.74 4.16 -24.01
CA ALA A 10 15.04 3.32 -25.16
C ALA A 10 13.98 3.47 -26.28
N ALA A 11 12.70 3.60 -25.90
CA ALA A 11 11.63 3.71 -26.86
C ALA A 11 11.45 5.15 -27.40
N PHE A 12 11.84 6.18 -26.64
CA PHE A 12 12.02 7.53 -27.17
C PHE A 12 13.10 7.56 -28.26
N ILE A 13 14.25 6.92 -28.02
CA ILE A 13 15.35 6.83 -29.01
C ILE A 13 14.91 6.07 -30.27
N SER A 14 14.16 4.98 -30.12
CA SER A 14 13.57 4.24 -31.26
C SER A 14 12.57 5.09 -32.06
N SER A 15 11.78 5.93 -31.39
CA SER A 15 10.83 6.83 -32.06
C SER A 15 11.49 7.91 -32.92
N VAL A 16 12.65 8.41 -32.46
CA VAL A 16 13.44 9.41 -33.20
C VAL A 16 14.14 8.78 -34.40
N ALA A 17 14.55 7.51 -34.31
CA ALA A 17 15.28 6.82 -35.37
C ALA A 17 14.39 6.27 -36.50
N TYR A 18 13.17 5.80 -36.20
CA TYR A 18 12.30 5.10 -37.17
C TYR A 18 11.08 5.92 -37.66
N GLY A 19 10.99 7.21 -37.31
CA GLY A 19 9.89 8.08 -37.75
C GLY A 19 8.54 7.77 -37.07
N PRO A 20 7.39 8.13 -37.66
CA PRO A 20 6.06 8.08 -37.01
C PRO A 20 5.70 6.70 -36.42
N ILE A 21 6.12 5.61 -37.06
CA ILE A 21 5.88 4.23 -36.61
C ILE A 21 6.59 3.95 -35.27
N GLY A 22 7.80 4.47 -35.06
CA GLY A 22 8.52 4.33 -33.81
C GLY A 22 7.84 5.09 -32.66
N SER A 23 7.20 6.22 -32.96
CA SER A 23 6.45 7.00 -31.96
C SER A 23 5.18 6.29 -31.48
N ILE A 24 4.49 5.58 -32.39
CA ILE A 24 3.32 4.75 -32.08
C ILE A 24 3.75 3.53 -31.26
N ALA A 25 4.82 2.84 -31.67
CA ALA A 25 5.36 1.70 -30.94
C ALA A 25 5.81 2.09 -29.51
N PHE A 26 6.44 3.26 -29.37
CA PHE A 26 6.77 3.83 -28.07
C PHE A 26 5.54 4.09 -27.22
N ALA A 27 4.54 4.81 -27.75
CA ALA A 27 3.34 5.18 -27.00
C ALA A 27 2.58 3.94 -26.49
N ILE A 28 2.46 2.90 -27.33
CA ILE A 28 1.83 1.64 -26.94
C ILE A 28 2.67 0.94 -25.87
N GLY A 29 3.98 0.77 -26.12
CA GLY A 29 4.89 0.09 -25.20
C GLY A 29 4.97 0.77 -23.83
N SER A 30 5.08 2.11 -23.80
CA SER A 30 5.10 2.88 -22.56
C SER A 30 3.77 2.77 -21.82
N SER A 31 2.63 2.83 -22.51
CA SER A 31 1.31 2.71 -21.88
C SER A 31 1.13 1.34 -21.23
N VAL A 32 1.50 0.26 -21.92
CA VAL A 32 1.46 -1.11 -21.35
C VAL A 32 2.38 -1.22 -20.14
N GLY A 33 3.59 -0.67 -20.22
CA GLY A 33 4.53 -0.63 -19.09
C GLY A 33 3.97 0.13 -17.89
N TRP A 34 3.36 1.28 -18.12
CA TRP A 34 2.70 2.09 -17.08
C TRP A 34 1.52 1.35 -16.44
N ILE A 35 0.68 0.68 -17.23
CA ILE A 35 -0.43 -0.13 -16.72
C ILE A 35 0.09 -1.28 -15.86
N ALA A 36 1.10 -2.02 -16.33
CA ALA A 36 1.69 -3.12 -15.57
C ALA A 36 2.31 -2.64 -14.25
N ALA A 37 3.04 -1.51 -14.28
CA ALA A 37 3.62 -0.89 -13.10
C ALA A 37 2.53 -0.43 -12.12
N ALA A 38 1.45 0.17 -12.61
CA ALA A 38 0.32 0.60 -11.78
C ALA A 38 -0.39 -0.59 -11.12
N ILE A 39 -0.61 -1.69 -11.85
CA ILE A 39 -1.19 -2.92 -11.29
C ILE A 39 -0.28 -3.51 -10.21
N TYR A 40 1.03 -3.57 -10.46
CA TYR A 40 1.99 -4.07 -9.49
C TYR A 40 2.05 -3.18 -8.23
N GLY A 41 2.11 -1.86 -8.42
CA GLY A 41 2.06 -0.87 -7.34
C GLY A 41 0.80 -1.01 -6.50
N TRP A 42 -0.36 -1.11 -7.16
CA TRP A 42 -1.63 -1.34 -6.48
C TRP A 42 -1.62 -2.63 -5.64
N ARG A 43 -1.17 -3.75 -6.21
CA ARG A 43 -1.13 -5.04 -5.50
C ARG A 43 -0.19 -5.01 -4.30
N THR A 44 0.95 -4.33 -4.42
CA THR A 44 1.92 -4.18 -3.32
C THR A 44 1.34 -3.30 -2.22
N SER A 45 0.78 -2.13 -2.53
CA SER A 45 0.11 -1.27 -1.54
C SER A 45 -1.03 -1.98 -0.80
N VAL A 46 -1.84 -2.78 -1.51
CA VAL A 46 -2.87 -3.62 -0.87
C VAL A 46 -2.26 -4.66 0.08
N ALA A 47 -1.17 -5.31 -0.31
CA ALA A 47 -0.50 -6.28 0.56
C ALA A 47 0.06 -5.63 1.83
N HIS A 48 0.77 -4.50 1.70
CA HIS A 48 1.31 -3.76 2.85
C HIS A 48 0.21 -3.30 3.81
N SER A 49 -0.86 -2.74 3.27
CA SER A 49 -1.99 -2.26 4.07
C SER A 49 -2.77 -3.40 4.76
N LEU A 50 -2.87 -4.59 4.14
CA LEU A 50 -3.42 -5.79 4.79
C LEU A 50 -2.54 -6.31 5.93
N ILE A 51 -1.21 -6.30 5.76
CA ILE A 51 -0.28 -6.68 6.82
C ILE A 51 -0.40 -5.70 8.00
N ALA A 52 -0.46 -4.40 7.73
CA ALA A 52 -0.68 -3.38 8.75
C ALA A 52 -2.02 -3.57 9.48
N PHE A 53 -3.08 -3.97 8.76
CA PHE A 53 -4.37 -4.32 9.37
C PHE A 53 -4.28 -5.57 10.25
N ASP A 54 -3.54 -6.58 9.84
CA ASP A 54 -3.36 -7.82 10.62
C ASP A 54 -2.63 -7.55 11.94
N ASN A 55 -1.68 -6.60 11.96
CA ASN A 55 -0.96 -6.20 13.16
C ASN A 55 -1.74 -5.21 14.04
N TYR A 56 -2.41 -4.22 13.44
CA TYR A 56 -3.04 -3.11 14.13
C TYR A 56 -4.48 -2.84 13.64
N PRO A 57 -5.41 -3.80 13.80
CA PRO A 57 -6.73 -3.75 13.14
C PRO A 57 -7.58 -2.57 13.61
N LYS A 58 -7.55 -2.25 14.91
CA LYS A 58 -8.30 -1.12 15.50
C LYS A 58 -7.77 0.24 15.04
N LEU A 59 -6.45 0.39 14.97
CA LEU A 59 -5.80 1.62 14.49
C LEU A 59 -6.18 1.85 13.02
N MET A 60 -6.06 0.82 12.20
CA MET A 60 -6.40 0.89 10.78
C MET A 60 -7.88 1.22 10.57
N LEU A 61 -8.79 0.60 11.32
CA LEU A 61 -10.22 0.94 11.25
C LEU A 61 -10.49 2.40 11.65
N MET A 62 -9.82 2.92 12.67
CA MET A 62 -9.96 4.32 13.08
C MET A 62 -9.55 5.27 11.94
N HIS A 63 -8.45 4.99 11.25
CA HIS A 63 -8.02 5.75 10.09
C HIS A 63 -8.97 5.60 8.89
N MET A 64 -9.54 4.41 8.68
CA MET A 64 -10.58 4.21 7.65
C MET A 64 -11.83 5.04 7.96
N ILE A 65 -12.31 5.06 9.22
CA ILE A 65 -13.46 5.89 9.64
C ILE A 65 -13.15 7.37 9.43
N ARG A 66 -11.95 7.83 9.81
CA ARG A 66 -11.52 9.22 9.67
C ARG A 66 -11.47 9.66 8.21
N SER A 67 -10.87 8.84 7.34
CA SER A 67 -10.69 9.16 5.93
C SER A 67 -11.96 8.97 5.09
N PHE A 68 -12.88 8.10 5.52
CA PHE A 68 -14.08 7.73 4.75
C PHE A 68 -15.36 7.79 5.59
N ARG A 69 -15.64 8.97 6.17
CA ARG A 69 -16.78 9.21 7.08
C ARG A 69 -18.16 8.81 6.52
N LEU A 70 -18.35 8.91 5.21
CA LEU A 70 -19.65 8.64 4.57
C LEU A 70 -19.95 7.14 4.37
N MET A 71 -18.98 6.26 4.65
CA MET A 71 -19.07 4.83 4.35
C MET A 71 -19.69 3.98 5.48
N GLY A 72 -20.16 4.61 6.55
CA GLY A 72 -20.86 3.91 7.65
C GLY A 72 -19.98 2.97 8.47
N LEU A 73 -18.65 3.12 8.42
CA LEU A 73 -17.69 2.28 9.13
C LEU A 73 -17.75 2.42 10.66
N GLU A 74 -18.38 3.48 11.17
CA GLU A 74 -18.55 3.69 12.62
C GLU A 74 -19.35 2.59 13.32
N ARG A 75 -20.11 1.80 12.55
CA ARG A 75 -20.88 0.65 13.06
C ARG A 75 -20.05 -0.63 13.13
N VAL A 76 -18.87 -0.66 12.53
CA VAL A 76 -17.98 -1.81 12.54
C VAL A 76 -17.30 -1.89 13.89
N LYS A 77 -17.46 -3.02 14.58
CA LYS A 77 -16.76 -3.34 15.82
C LYS A 77 -15.75 -4.45 15.56
N LEU A 78 -14.59 -4.30 16.18
CA LEU A 78 -13.46 -5.25 16.09
C LEU A 78 -13.10 -5.70 17.51
N ASP A 79 -14.12 -6.14 18.25
CA ASP A 79 -13.98 -6.46 19.68
C ASP A 79 -13.59 -7.93 19.87
N SER A 80 -13.94 -8.80 18.92
CA SER A 80 -13.58 -10.21 18.91
C SER A 80 -12.69 -10.61 17.72
N PRO A 81 -11.88 -11.67 17.84
CA PRO A 81 -11.09 -12.21 16.72
C PRO A 81 -11.94 -12.64 15.52
N GLU A 82 -13.14 -13.14 15.76
CA GLU A 82 -14.09 -13.53 14.70
C GLU A 82 -14.59 -12.33 13.90
N GLU A 83 -14.87 -11.21 14.56
CA GLU A 83 -15.25 -9.96 13.90
C GLU A 83 -14.10 -9.39 13.07
N VAL A 84 -12.87 -9.46 13.59
CA VAL A 84 -11.67 -9.06 12.85
C VAL A 84 -11.49 -9.92 11.60
N ALA A 85 -11.60 -11.24 11.72
CA ALA A 85 -11.50 -12.14 10.57
C ALA A 85 -12.61 -11.90 9.53
N ARG A 86 -13.85 -11.65 9.99
CA ARG A 86 -14.98 -11.33 9.11
C ARG A 86 -14.77 -10.02 8.37
N PHE A 87 -14.32 -8.98 9.05
CA PHE A 87 -14.03 -7.69 8.42
C PHE A 87 -12.84 -7.78 7.47
N ARG A 88 -11.78 -8.48 7.85
CA ARG A 88 -10.63 -8.78 6.99
C ARG A 88 -11.04 -9.50 5.70
N SER A 89 -11.96 -10.46 5.79
CA SER A 89 -12.51 -11.13 4.59
C SER A 89 -13.15 -10.12 3.63
N ARG A 90 -13.88 -9.13 4.15
CA ARG A 90 -14.45 -8.05 3.32
C ARG A 90 -13.38 -7.16 2.70
N LEU A 91 -12.33 -6.82 3.46
CA LEU A 91 -11.16 -6.10 2.94
C LEU A 91 -10.50 -6.84 1.76
N VAL A 92 -10.41 -8.16 1.81
CA VAL A 92 -9.77 -8.96 0.75
C VAL A 92 -10.68 -9.19 -0.46
N ASN A 93 -11.99 -9.24 -0.27
CA ASN A 93 -12.93 -9.58 -1.35
C ASN A 93 -13.51 -8.34 -2.06
N GLU A 94 -13.66 -7.22 -1.37
CA GLU A 94 -14.32 -6.03 -1.91
C GLU A 94 -13.30 -4.95 -2.32
N ILE A 95 -13.25 -4.61 -3.62
CA ILE A 95 -12.30 -3.60 -4.16
C ILE A 95 -12.42 -2.26 -3.45
N MET A 96 -13.65 -1.83 -3.15
CA MET A 96 -13.92 -0.59 -2.44
C MET A 96 -13.23 -0.56 -1.07
N TYR A 97 -13.33 -1.66 -0.31
CA TYR A 97 -12.67 -1.78 0.98
C TYR A 97 -11.14 -1.84 0.87
N LYS A 98 -10.59 -2.44 -0.19
CA LYS A 98 -9.15 -2.38 -0.47
C LYS A 98 -8.67 -0.95 -0.67
N SER A 99 -9.38 -0.17 -1.48
CA SER A 99 -9.03 1.24 -1.73
C SER A 99 -9.09 2.07 -0.46
N MET A 100 -10.11 1.83 0.36
CA MET A 100 -10.20 2.50 1.65
C MET A 100 -9.07 2.09 2.60
N LEU A 101 -8.70 0.81 2.60
CA LEU A 101 -7.63 0.29 3.44
C LEU A 101 -6.28 0.87 3.04
N VAL A 102 -5.98 0.92 1.74
CA VAL A 102 -4.76 1.55 1.22
C VAL A 102 -4.72 3.04 1.58
N GLY A 103 -5.84 3.77 1.39
CA GLY A 103 -5.91 5.17 1.78
C GLY A 103 -5.75 5.40 3.29
N ALA A 104 -6.30 4.50 4.11
CA ALA A 104 -6.12 4.55 5.55
C ALA A 104 -4.68 4.26 5.97
N TYR A 105 -4.02 3.30 5.31
CA TYR A 105 -2.62 2.95 5.55
C TYR A 105 -1.70 4.16 5.39
N GLU A 106 -1.83 4.91 4.30
CA GLU A 106 -1.01 6.12 4.06
C GLU A 106 -1.16 7.15 5.20
N THR A 107 -2.34 7.27 5.78
CA THR A 107 -2.58 8.18 6.92
C THR A 107 -2.14 7.61 8.27
N ALA A 108 -2.01 6.28 8.38
CA ALA A 108 -1.64 5.56 9.59
C ALA A 108 -0.14 5.25 9.65
N ALA A 109 0.54 5.19 8.50
CA ALA A 109 1.97 4.89 8.36
C ALA A 109 2.85 5.62 9.39
N PRO A 110 2.79 6.96 9.55
CA PRO A 110 3.67 7.63 10.52
C PRO A 110 3.42 7.20 11.98
N LEU A 111 2.19 6.78 12.32
CA LEU A 111 1.87 6.30 13.66
C LEU A 111 2.30 4.84 13.85
N ILE A 112 2.23 4.03 12.79
CA ILE A 112 2.76 2.65 12.81
C ILE A 112 4.28 2.69 13.02
N ASP A 113 4.98 3.54 12.27
CA ASP A 113 6.43 3.73 12.40
C ASP A 113 6.81 4.20 13.82
N GLU A 114 6.01 5.11 14.42
CA GLU A 114 6.23 5.56 15.79
C GLU A 114 6.03 4.43 16.83
N ILE A 115 5.01 3.58 16.64
CA ILE A 115 4.77 2.42 17.50
C ILE A 115 5.94 1.43 17.41
N GLU A 116 6.44 1.17 16.20
CA GLU A 116 7.56 0.26 15.96
C GLU A 116 8.85 0.81 16.54
N ALA A 117 9.18 2.08 16.32
CA ALA A 117 10.35 2.73 16.89
C ALA A 117 10.35 2.70 18.44
N ARG A 118 9.19 2.93 19.06
CA ARG A 118 9.04 2.82 20.53
C ARG A 118 9.22 1.39 21.02
N ARG A 119 8.85 0.39 20.23
CA ARG A 119 9.02 -1.03 20.56
C ARG A 119 10.49 -1.43 20.44
N GLU A 120 11.17 -1.02 19.38
CA GLU A 120 12.61 -1.24 19.20
C GLU A 120 13.43 -0.60 20.32
N ALA A 121 13.12 0.65 20.70
CA ALA A 121 13.79 1.31 21.80
C ALA A 121 13.69 0.55 23.14
N LYS A 122 12.54 -0.09 23.40
CA LYS A 122 12.36 -0.93 24.60
C LYS A 122 13.23 -2.18 24.56
N VAL A 123 13.26 -2.87 23.42
CA VAL A 123 14.09 -4.08 23.24
C VAL A 123 15.57 -3.75 23.38
N ILE A 124 16.03 -2.62 22.82
CA ILE A 124 17.42 -2.16 22.97
C ILE A 124 17.74 -1.87 24.44
N ALA A 125 16.83 -1.21 25.18
CA ALA A 125 17.04 -0.92 26.59
C ALA A 125 17.09 -2.19 27.45
N GLU A 126 16.27 -3.20 27.13
CA GLU A 126 16.32 -4.52 27.78
C GLU A 126 17.67 -5.21 27.54
N LEU A 127 18.13 -5.29 26.28
CA LEU A 127 19.42 -5.90 25.93
C LEU A 127 20.62 -5.16 26.55
N ALA A 128 20.60 -3.82 26.55
CA ALA A 128 21.66 -3.03 27.16
C ALA A 128 21.72 -3.19 28.68
N GLY A 129 20.59 -3.49 29.34
CA GLY A 129 20.55 -3.79 30.77
C GLY A 129 20.96 -5.22 31.12
N GLU A 130 21.04 -6.14 30.15
CA GLU A 130 21.56 -7.51 30.34
C GLU A 130 23.09 -7.60 30.19
N GLU A 131 23.74 -6.53 29.68
CA GLU A 131 25.19 -6.46 29.50
C GLU A 131 25.95 -5.82 30.70
N GLU A 132 25.26 -5.35 31.74
CA GLU A 132 25.84 -4.87 33.03
C GLU A 132 25.78 -5.92 34.15
#